data_AF-A0A975DQ81-F1
#
_entry.id   AF-A0A975DQ81-F1
#
_cell.length_a   1.000
_cell.length_b   1.000
_cell.length_c   1.000
_cell.angle_alpha   90.00
_cell.angle_beta   90.00
_cell.angle_gamma   90.00
#
_symmetry.space_group_name_H-M   'P 1'
#
loop_
_entity.id
_entity.type
_entity.pdbx_description
1 polymer ?
#
loop_
_entity_poly.entity_id
_entity_poly.type
_entity_poly.pdbx_seq_one_letter_code
_entity_poly.pdbx_strand_id
1 'polypeptide(L)'
;MKKLSLFALAVALSASLPVAAAPILPAQDQAGDVNTYQALAPADRMATLEAFTGKTIRPGSVFDNLDACTLRATTEPSAGSARLGKIIPACEKELGY
;
A
#
# COMPACT_ATOMS: atom_id res chain seq x y z
N MET A 1 -20.50 51.78 30.22
CA MET A 1 -20.64 51.26 28.84
C MET A 1 -19.51 50.24 28.61
N LYS A 2 -19.81 48.94 28.61
CA LYS A 2 -18.80 47.87 28.57
C LYS A 2 -19.07 47.03 27.32
N LYS A 3 -18.21 47.18 26.31
CA LYS A 3 -18.31 46.50 25.01
C LYS A 3 -17.95 45.02 25.21
N LEU A 4 -18.92 44.12 25.16
CA LEU A 4 -18.65 42.69 25.04
C LEU A 4 -18.35 42.39 23.57
N SER A 5 -17.07 42.19 23.27
CA SER A 5 -16.60 41.67 21.99
C SER A 5 -16.77 40.14 22.02
N LEU A 6 -17.77 39.62 21.31
CA LEU A 6 -17.91 38.18 21.05
C LEU A 6 -16.98 37.81 19.90
N PHE A 7 -15.80 37.29 20.25
CA PHE A 7 -14.98 36.53 19.30
C PHE A 7 -15.71 35.24 18.96
N ALA A 8 -16.30 35.19 17.77
CA ALA A 8 -16.84 33.96 17.20
C ALA A 8 -15.68 33.00 16.93
N LEU A 9 -15.55 31.98 17.77
CA LEU A 9 -14.63 30.87 17.59
C LEU A 9 -15.17 30.00 16.45
N ALA A 10 -14.70 30.24 15.22
CA ALA A 10 -14.98 29.38 14.09
C ALA A 10 -14.32 28.02 14.34
N VAL A 11 -15.13 27.02 14.70
CA VAL A 11 -14.72 25.62 14.78
C VAL A 11 -14.43 25.17 13.34
N ALA A 12 -13.16 25.16 12.96
CA ALA A 12 -12.71 24.48 11.75
C ALA A 12 -12.90 22.98 11.95
N LEU A 13 -14.00 22.45 11.41
CA LEU A 13 -14.23 21.02 11.26
C LEU A 13 -13.21 20.51 10.22
N SER A 14 -12.01 20.16 10.68
CA SER A 14 -11.06 19.39 9.90
C SER A 14 -11.64 17.99 9.72
N ALA A 15 -12.42 17.80 8.65
CA ALA A 15 -12.88 16.49 8.23
C ALA A 15 -11.65 15.66 7.86
N SER A 16 -11.16 14.85 8.79
CA SER A 16 -10.18 13.80 8.55
C SER A 16 -10.86 12.70 7.72
N LEU A 17 -10.86 12.89 6.39
CA LEU A 17 -11.10 11.78 5.47
C LEU A 17 -10.08 10.68 5.79
N PRO A 18 -10.50 9.40 5.86
CA PRO A 18 -9.55 8.32 5.96
C PRO A 18 -8.66 8.39 4.72
N VAL A 19 -7.38 8.69 4.92
CA VAL A 19 -6.38 8.55 3.87
C VAL A 19 -6.31 7.05 3.59
N ALA A 20 -7.00 6.61 2.53
CA ALA A 20 -6.76 5.28 1.98
C ALA A 20 -5.26 5.20 1.67
N ALA A 21 -4.61 4.15 2.18
CA ALA A 21 -3.16 3.99 2.02
C ALA A 21 -2.81 3.94 0.54
N ALA A 22 -1.99 4.91 0.09
CA ALA A 22 -1.51 5.01 -1.28
C ALA A 22 -0.65 3.79 -1.67
N PRO A 23 -0.47 3.51 -2.97
CA PRO A 23 0.41 2.43 -3.40
C PRO A 23 1.84 2.67 -2.91
N ILE A 24 2.50 1.59 -2.53
CA ILE A 24 3.92 1.58 -2.16
C ILE A 24 4.75 1.56 -3.44
N LEU A 25 5.63 2.55 -3.61
CA LEU A 25 6.57 2.64 -4.73
C LEU A 25 7.93 2.02 -4.38
N PRO A 26 8.75 1.59 -5.36
CA PRO A 26 10.07 1.01 -5.11
C PRO A 26 11.00 1.89 -4.26
N ALA A 27 10.94 3.21 -4.44
CA ALA A 27 11.72 4.17 -3.66
C ALA A 27 11.27 4.28 -2.19
N GLN A 28 10.06 3.83 -1.87
CA GLN A 28 9.47 3.86 -0.54
C GLN A 28 9.65 2.55 0.22
N ASP A 29 10.01 1.46 -0.46
CA ASP A 29 10.09 0.10 0.10
C ASP A 29 10.94 0.01 1.38
N GLN A 30 10.30 -0.35 2.48
CA GLN A 30 10.88 -0.58 3.79
C GLN A 30 10.74 -2.02 4.26
N ALA A 31 11.51 -2.36 5.28
CA ALA A 31 11.37 -3.65 5.95
C ALA A 31 9.97 -3.78 6.56
N GLY A 32 9.27 -4.87 6.26
CA GLY A 32 7.91 -5.15 6.73
C GLY A 32 6.81 -4.68 5.79
N ASP A 33 7.14 -4.01 4.67
CA ASP A 33 6.14 -3.49 3.72
C ASP A 33 5.35 -4.58 3.00
N VAL A 34 5.80 -5.84 3.07
CA VAL A 34 4.99 -6.99 2.63
C VAL A 34 3.66 -7.08 3.40
N ASN A 35 3.66 -6.70 4.69
CA ASN A 35 2.44 -6.67 5.51
C ASN A 35 1.60 -5.44 5.20
N THR A 36 2.25 -4.28 5.02
CA THR A 36 1.57 -3.03 4.63
C THR A 36 0.87 -3.19 3.29
N TYR A 37 1.50 -3.86 2.34
CA TYR A 37 0.92 -4.18 1.03
C TYR A 37 -0.41 -4.91 1.12
N GLN A 38 -0.56 -5.87 2.04
CA GLN A 38 -1.81 -6.61 2.23
C GLN A 38 -2.95 -5.77 2.80
N ALA A 39 -2.63 -4.65 3.46
CA ALA A 39 -3.63 -3.71 3.97
C ALA A 39 -4.09 -2.69 2.91
N LEU A 40 -3.42 -2.61 1.76
CA LEU A 40 -3.79 -1.71 0.68
C LEU A 40 -5.11 -2.15 0.01
N ALA A 41 -5.85 -1.20 -0.55
CA ALA A 41 -6.97 -1.52 -1.42
C ALA A 41 -6.47 -2.27 -2.68
N PRO A 42 -7.29 -3.12 -3.32
CA PRO A 42 -6.86 -3.90 -4.49
C PRO A 42 -6.26 -3.05 -5.63
N ALA A 43 -6.80 -1.85 -5.87
CA ALA A 43 -6.27 -0.94 -6.87
C ALA A 43 -4.83 -0.49 -6.56
N ASP A 44 -4.54 -0.21 -5.30
CA ASP A 44 -3.21 0.22 -4.85
C ASP A 44 -2.24 -0.97 -4.80
N ARG A 45 -2.72 -2.18 -4.47
CA ARG A 45 -1.91 -3.40 -4.61
C ARG A 45 -1.49 -3.64 -6.05
N MET A 46 -2.42 -3.48 -7.00
CA MET A 46 -2.10 -3.61 -8.42
C MET A 46 -1.08 -2.56 -8.85
N ALA A 47 -1.29 -1.29 -8.51
CA ALA A 47 -0.34 -0.21 -8.81
C ALA A 47 1.05 -0.43 -8.18
N THR A 48 1.12 -0.97 -6.97
CA THR A 48 2.38 -1.40 -6.36
C THR A 48 3.05 -2.51 -7.17
N LEU A 49 2.32 -3.58 -7.51
CA LEU A 49 2.89 -4.65 -8.35
C LEU A 49 3.40 -4.10 -9.69
N GLU A 50 2.65 -3.23 -10.37
CA GLU A 50 3.10 -2.60 -11.61
C GLU A 50 4.37 -1.77 -11.41
N ALA A 51 4.47 -1.02 -10.30
CA ALA A 51 5.63 -0.20 -10.00
C ALA A 51 6.90 -1.03 -9.73
N PHE A 52 6.77 -2.20 -9.09
CA PHE A 52 7.92 -3.08 -8.81
C PHE A 52 8.29 -3.99 -9.97
N THR A 53 7.31 -4.42 -10.78
CA THR A 53 7.55 -5.26 -11.96
C THR A 53 7.95 -4.43 -13.19
N GLY A 54 7.61 -3.14 -13.22
CA GLY A 54 7.79 -2.28 -14.39
C GLY A 54 6.87 -2.66 -15.57
N LYS A 55 5.86 -3.50 -15.33
CA LYS A 55 4.94 -4.03 -16.35
C LYS A 55 3.51 -3.62 -16.01
N THR A 56 2.71 -3.31 -17.02
CA THR A 56 1.26 -3.13 -16.85
C THR A 56 0.60 -4.48 -16.58
N ILE A 57 -0.14 -4.57 -15.49
CA ILE A 57 -0.85 -5.78 -15.07
C ILE A 57 -2.34 -5.57 -15.36
N ARG A 58 -2.91 -6.48 -16.15
CA ARG A 58 -4.37 -6.49 -16.33
C ARG A 58 -5.01 -7.17 -15.13
N PRO A 59 -6.20 -6.70 -14.69
CA PRO A 59 -7.00 -7.42 -13.72
C PRO A 59 -7.26 -8.87 -14.17
N GLY A 60 -7.26 -9.81 -13.22
CA GLY A 60 -7.43 -11.24 -13.46
C GLY A 60 -6.23 -12.06 -13.00
N SER A 61 -6.01 -13.22 -13.63
CA SER A 61 -5.10 -14.24 -13.11
C SER A 61 -3.67 -13.77 -12.84
N VAL A 62 -3.12 -12.87 -13.65
CA VAL A 62 -1.77 -12.31 -13.41
C VAL A 62 -1.73 -11.54 -12.10
N PHE A 63 -2.68 -10.62 -11.89
CA PHE A 63 -2.79 -9.87 -10.65
C PHE A 63 -3.04 -10.81 -9.47
N ASP A 64 -4.03 -11.70 -9.59
CA ASP A 64 -4.44 -12.59 -8.51
C ASP A 64 -3.29 -13.52 -8.08
N ASN A 65 -2.51 -14.04 -9.03
CA ASN A 65 -1.38 -14.92 -8.74
C ASN A 65 -0.22 -14.17 -8.08
N LEU A 66 0.12 -12.96 -8.56
CA LEU A 66 1.17 -12.14 -7.95
C LEU A 66 0.77 -11.65 -6.54
N ASP A 67 -0.49 -11.22 -6.36
CA ASP A 67 -1.04 -10.80 -5.06
C ASP A 67 -1.02 -11.99 -4.07
N ALA A 68 -1.48 -13.16 -4.52
CA ALA A 68 -1.46 -14.39 -3.71
C ALA A 68 -0.04 -14.83 -3.35
N CYS A 69 0.91 -14.76 -4.29
CA CYS A 69 2.31 -15.08 -3.98
C CYS A 69 2.89 -14.12 -2.94
N THR A 70 2.61 -12.83 -3.07
CA THR A 70 3.06 -11.81 -2.11
C THR A 70 2.39 -12.00 -0.75
N LEU A 71 1.13 -12.47 -0.70
CA LEU A 71 0.43 -12.82 0.54
C LEU A 71 1.11 -14.00 1.25
N ARG A 72 1.57 -15.04 0.54
CA ARG A 72 2.30 -16.16 1.18
C ARG A 72 3.57 -15.69 1.88
N ALA A 73 4.25 -14.67 1.35
CA ALA A 73 5.43 -14.12 2.02
C ALA A 73 5.13 -13.50 3.40
N THR A 74 3.86 -13.15 3.69
CA THR A 74 3.46 -12.64 5.01
C THR A 74 3.37 -13.74 6.08
N THR A 75 3.27 -15.01 5.68
CA THR A 75 3.21 -16.14 6.63
C THR A 75 4.59 -16.67 7.01
N GLU A 76 5.65 -16.18 6.38
CA GLU A 76 7.03 -16.58 6.67
C GLU A 76 7.55 -15.91 7.96
N PRO A 77 8.42 -16.57 8.75
CA PRO A 77 9.01 -15.97 9.95
C PRO A 77 9.76 -14.65 9.69
N SER A 78 10.21 -14.44 8.46
CA SER A 78 10.94 -13.24 8.02
C SER A 78 10.04 -12.08 7.57
N ALA A 79 8.71 -12.26 7.53
CA ALA A 79 7.75 -11.29 7.00
C ALA A 79 7.92 -9.87 7.58
N GLY A 80 8.14 -9.75 8.90
CA GLY A 80 8.35 -8.46 9.57
C GLY A 80 9.59 -7.68 9.10
N SER A 81 10.49 -8.33 8.38
CA SER A 81 11.69 -7.72 7.80
C SER A 81 11.70 -7.75 6.26
N ALA A 82 10.73 -8.44 5.65
CA ALA A 82 10.67 -8.64 4.22
C ALA A 82 10.32 -7.34 3.50
N ARG A 83 10.94 -7.15 2.34
CA ARG A 83 10.79 -5.97 1.48
C ARG A 83 10.09 -6.38 0.20
N LEU A 84 9.22 -5.53 -0.32
CA LEU A 84 8.48 -5.81 -1.56
C LEU A 84 9.44 -5.99 -2.74
N GLY A 85 10.52 -5.22 -2.80
CA GLY A 85 11.55 -5.31 -3.84
C GLY A 85 12.34 -6.61 -3.85
N LYS A 86 12.20 -7.46 -2.82
CA LYS A 86 12.74 -8.83 -2.81
C LYS A 86 11.65 -9.87 -3.13
N ILE A 87 10.47 -9.68 -2.57
CA ILE A 87 9.36 -10.65 -2.68
C ILE A 87 8.76 -10.63 -4.09
N ILE A 88 8.44 -9.46 -4.63
CA ILE A 88 7.75 -9.34 -5.92
C ILE A 88 8.57 -9.97 -7.06
N PRO A 89 9.89 -9.69 -7.22
CA PRO A 89 10.68 -10.36 -8.28
C PRO A 89 10.82 -11.88 -8.08
N ALA A 90 10.84 -12.36 -6.83
CA ALA A 90 10.83 -13.80 -6.56
C ALA A 90 9.51 -14.44 -7.00
N CYS A 91 8.39 -13.75 -6.76
CA CYS A 91 7.07 -14.14 -7.24
C CYS A 91 6.96 -14.12 -8.76
N GLU A 92 7.49 -13.10 -9.44
CA GLU A 92 7.54 -13.06 -10.92
C GLU A 92 8.24 -14.30 -11.47
N LYS A 93 9.41 -14.64 -10.88
CA LYS A 93 10.18 -15.82 -11.29
C LYS A 93 9.45 -17.13 -11.02
N GLU A 94 8.78 -17.26 -9.88
CA GLU A 94 8.02 -18.47 -9.53
C GLU A 94 6.84 -18.69 -10.49
N LEU A 95 6.17 -17.61 -10.88
CA LEU A 95 4.95 -17.64 -11.69
C LEU A 95 5.22 -17.58 -13.20
N GLY A 96 6.47 -17.30 -13.61
CA GLY A 96 6.84 -17.14 -15.02
C GLY A 96 6.25 -15.88 -15.67
N TYR A 97 6.13 -14.80 -14.89
CA TYR A 97 5.58 -13.50 -15.32
C TYR A 97 6.65 -12.55 -15.85
#